data_AF-A0A6J8AZR9-F1
#
_entry.id   AF-A0A6J8AZR9-F1
#
_cell.length_a   1.000
_cell.length_b   1.000
_cell.length_c   1.000
_cell.angle_alpha   90.00
_cell.angle_beta   90.00
_cell.angle_gamma   90.00
#
_symmetry.space_group_name_H-M   'P 1'
#
loop_
_entity.id
_entity.type
_entity.pdbx_description
1 polymer ?
#
loop_
_entity_poly.entity_id
_entity_poly.type
_entity_poly.pdbx_seq_one_letter_code
_entity_poly.pdbx_strand_id
1 'polypeptide(L)'
;MEGLSIIEFDPLCTQSAESYVESVMTPKINKVATAEIHTAANTSELVSNFNKGASLKRPLDSDSSNKDSVKKLRSDDSNSIATKVCSNTDMSDLKHLVYSLTQSMNTMHISLTERIDTLEKNMSKDLAQLIEQKVKHEVSQAKKEINGKLSSFKDQVNVLEGKVNSMEQSYASVVKQPSVNDEKKLNIVIKGLPHGKNEENNPQCTLNKVNSLIRDGLKLSNIKFLKAERKVSRDSKSGLIIAKVHSLEDKKSIMKAKSKLKGNKSFSSVYIENDIPWEVRSQQNNLRTILKEIGKSDKYRVVGSKIVPFRKSVLLCGDYDVIALCETFLRNSDTISVPGYRFVGKNRSVLHRNAKRGSGGVCFLIKDSVYKFFDVTLLDCSKEDILWIKLQEKGSTLCFCLCVCYLPPEGSSRWCDPETFFADLLYQVYKYQNEGTVCISGDFNSRIGYNTDFIEGVDRIPSREVIDKTEHHYGDLFVDFLVDSNFCVLNGRIGNENNYTCVSKKGKSVVDYVVVPHESIPSVSDFKVNTIYIRPD
;
A
#
# COMPACT_ATOMS: atom_id res chain seq x y z
N MET A 1 13.04 -0.24 -49.27
CA MET A 1 11.71 -0.38 -48.64
C MET A 1 11.97 -0.67 -47.17
N GLU A 2 12.45 0.30 -46.39
CA GLU A 2 11.68 1.41 -45.80
C GLU A 2 10.40 0.90 -45.10
N GLY A 3 10.42 0.97 -43.78
CA GLY A 3 9.31 0.66 -42.89
C GLY A 3 9.60 1.25 -41.52
N LEU A 4 9.35 2.56 -41.40
CA LEU A 4 9.42 3.34 -40.16
C LEU A 4 8.59 2.73 -39.03
N SER A 5 9.10 2.75 -37.80
CA SER A 5 8.29 2.63 -36.60
C SER A 5 8.36 3.93 -35.79
N ILE A 6 7.18 4.51 -35.63
CA ILE A 6 6.85 5.80 -35.02
C ILE A 6 7.12 5.76 -33.51
N ILE A 7 7.78 6.80 -33.01
CA ILE A 7 7.92 7.09 -31.57
C ILE A 7 6.69 7.91 -31.17
N GLU A 8 5.79 7.32 -30.37
CA GLU A 8 4.70 8.05 -29.72
C GLU A 8 5.21 8.65 -28.41
N PHE A 9 5.05 9.97 -28.25
CA PHE A 9 5.25 10.68 -27.00
C PHE A 9 3.90 10.76 -26.26
N ASP A 10 3.87 10.30 -25.01
CA ASP A 10 2.71 10.47 -24.12
C ASP A 10 2.59 11.94 -23.66
N PRO A 11 1.36 12.46 -23.45
CA PRO A 11 1.15 13.86 -23.13
C PRO A 11 1.46 14.13 -21.65
N LEU A 12 2.34 15.10 -21.42
CA LEU A 12 2.65 15.66 -20.11
C LEU A 12 1.37 16.09 -19.37
N CYS A 13 1.26 15.61 -18.13
CA CYS A 13 0.29 16.03 -17.13
C CYS A 13 0.30 17.57 -16.98
N THR A 14 -0.81 18.23 -17.31
CA THR A 14 -0.93 19.69 -17.37
C THR A 14 -1.13 20.38 -16.01
N GLN A 15 -0.76 19.73 -14.89
CA GLN A 15 -0.99 20.29 -13.54
C GLN A 15 0.22 20.97 -12.87
N SER A 16 1.33 21.24 -13.55
CA SER A 16 2.46 21.94 -12.87
C SER A 16 3.14 23.08 -13.62
N ALA A 17 2.64 23.53 -14.78
CA ALA A 17 3.24 24.68 -15.46
C ALA A 17 2.88 26.01 -14.75
N GLU A 18 1.64 26.16 -14.30
CA GLU A 18 1.16 27.38 -13.63
C GLU A 18 1.82 27.56 -12.24
N SER A 19 1.94 26.47 -11.47
CA SER A 19 2.62 26.49 -10.17
C SER A 19 4.12 26.80 -10.28
N TYR A 20 4.77 26.37 -11.36
CA TYR A 20 6.19 26.68 -11.60
C TYR A 20 6.40 28.15 -11.96
N VAL A 21 5.55 28.71 -12.83
CA VAL A 21 5.61 30.13 -13.21
C VAL A 21 5.36 31.05 -12.02
N GLU A 22 4.43 30.70 -11.12
CA GLU A 22 4.13 31.48 -9.92
C GLU A 22 5.31 31.52 -8.92
N SER A 23 6.07 30.41 -8.85
CA SER A 23 7.23 30.27 -7.95
C SER A 23 8.50 30.99 -8.46
N VAL A 24 8.65 31.14 -9.77
CA VAL A 24 9.85 31.71 -10.40
C VAL A 24 9.69 33.20 -10.72
N MET A 25 8.47 33.67 -11.01
CA MET A 25 8.22 35.03 -11.49
C MET A 25 7.78 36.05 -10.44
N THR A 26 7.70 35.69 -9.15
CA THR A 26 7.41 36.66 -8.07
C THR A 26 8.69 37.19 -7.41
N PRO A 27 9.07 38.47 -7.61
CA PRO A 27 10.20 39.04 -6.91
C PRO A 27 9.84 39.19 -5.42
N LYS A 28 10.57 38.49 -4.54
CA LYS A 28 10.48 38.71 -3.09
C LYS A 28 11.07 40.09 -2.76
N ILE A 29 10.20 41.09 -2.64
CA ILE A 29 10.56 42.40 -2.09
C ILE A 29 10.73 42.22 -0.57
N ASN A 30 11.98 42.21 -0.11
CA ASN A 30 12.30 42.35 1.31
C ASN A 30 11.93 43.77 1.76
N LYS A 31 10.82 43.91 2.49
CA LYS A 31 10.52 45.12 3.24
C LYS A 31 11.43 45.18 4.47
N VAL A 32 12.45 46.03 4.39
CA VAL A 32 13.20 46.53 5.54
C VAL A 32 12.25 47.34 6.42
N ALA A 33 12.14 46.99 7.70
CA ALA A 33 11.37 47.74 8.67
C ALA A 33 12.08 49.08 8.97
N THR A 34 11.44 50.18 8.60
CA THR A 34 11.81 51.53 9.07
C THR A 34 11.28 51.73 10.48
N ALA A 35 12.19 51.91 11.43
CA ALA A 35 11.88 52.36 12.78
C ALA A 35 11.54 53.86 12.74
N GLU A 36 10.32 54.21 13.16
CA GLU A 36 9.91 55.58 13.41
C GLU A 36 10.36 56.02 14.80
N ILE A 37 11.07 57.15 14.81
CA ILE A 37 11.51 57.90 15.98
C ILE A 37 10.30 58.70 16.49
N HIS A 38 9.84 58.40 17.71
CA HIS A 38 8.99 59.32 18.47
C HIS A 38 9.74 59.82 19.71
N THR A 39 9.96 61.13 19.71
CA THR A 39 10.54 61.95 20.77
C THR A 39 9.57 62.19 21.92
N ALA A 40 10.11 62.03 23.13
CA ALA A 40 9.93 62.83 24.36
C ALA A 40 8.53 63.02 24.97
N ALA A 41 8.37 62.57 26.22
CA ALA A 41 8.21 63.45 27.39
C ALA A 41 8.16 62.67 28.74
N ASN A 42 8.85 63.24 29.74
CA ASN A 42 8.57 63.22 31.19
C ASN A 42 8.87 61.93 32.01
N THR A 43 9.96 61.92 32.81
CA THR A 43 10.05 62.23 34.28
C THR A 43 9.22 61.27 35.14
N SER A 44 9.69 60.61 36.21
CA SER A 44 10.82 60.81 37.13
C SER A 44 10.92 59.64 38.13
N GLU A 45 12.05 59.56 38.86
CA GLU A 45 12.28 58.93 40.18
C GLU A 45 12.60 57.42 40.26
N LEU A 46 13.47 56.90 41.15
CA LEU A 46 14.64 57.36 41.94
C LEU A 46 15.10 56.10 42.73
N VAL A 47 16.42 55.89 42.89
CA VAL A 47 17.09 55.13 43.99
C VAL A 47 16.95 53.58 43.94
N SER A 48 17.92 52.69 44.19
CA SER A 48 19.20 52.67 44.94
C SER A 48 20.08 51.48 44.52
N ASN A 49 21.40 51.70 44.51
CA ASN A 49 22.50 50.93 45.12
C ASN A 49 22.38 49.40 45.31
N PHE A 50 23.39 48.66 44.84
CA PHE A 50 24.40 48.06 45.73
C PHE A 50 25.68 47.66 44.97
N ASN A 51 26.80 48.18 45.46
CA ASN A 51 28.18 47.85 45.09
C ASN A 51 28.73 46.78 46.06
N LYS A 52 29.63 45.91 45.57
CA LYS A 52 30.82 45.30 46.24
C LYS A 52 31.17 44.00 45.48
N GLY A 53 32.39 43.72 45.06
CA GLY A 53 33.67 44.41 45.18
C GLY A 53 34.83 43.39 45.06
N ALA A 54 35.90 43.81 44.38
CA ALA A 54 37.32 43.39 44.53
C ALA A 54 37.70 41.91 44.19
N SER A 55 38.89 41.55 43.70
CA SER A 55 40.20 42.22 43.66
C SER A 55 41.19 41.48 42.72
N LEU A 56 41.94 42.26 41.93
CA LEU A 56 43.37 42.17 41.55
C LEU A 56 44.13 40.81 41.49
N LYS A 57 44.83 40.55 40.37
CA LYS A 57 46.31 40.73 40.15
C LYS A 57 46.78 40.13 38.81
N ARG A 58 47.66 40.85 38.10
CA ARG A 58 48.51 40.44 36.93
C ARG A 58 49.80 39.71 37.43
N PRO A 59 50.86 39.46 36.62
CA PRO A 59 51.03 39.05 35.19
C PRO A 59 52.01 37.84 35.02
N LEU A 60 52.21 37.32 33.80
CA LEU A 60 53.52 37.17 33.11
C LEU A 60 53.50 36.14 31.95
N ASP A 61 54.45 36.36 31.05
CA ASP A 61 54.71 35.78 29.73
C ASP A 61 54.94 34.25 29.66
N SER A 62 54.69 33.65 28.49
CA SER A 62 55.75 33.04 27.64
C SER A 62 55.20 32.22 26.45
N ASP A 63 55.72 32.59 25.28
CA ASP A 63 56.14 31.86 24.08
C ASP A 63 55.67 30.45 23.66
N SER A 64 55.71 30.32 22.31
CA SER A 64 55.86 29.13 21.43
C SER A 64 54.55 28.42 21.02
N SER A 65 54.29 27.99 19.77
CA SER A 65 55.12 27.73 18.59
C SER A 65 54.27 27.53 17.30
N ASN A 66 54.91 27.77 16.13
CA ASN A 66 54.73 27.21 14.76
C ASN A 66 53.35 27.13 14.07
N LYS A 67 53.10 27.75 12.90
CA LYS A 67 53.69 27.67 11.53
C LYS A 67 53.05 26.60 10.62
N ASP A 68 52.86 27.03 9.36
CA ASP A 68 52.63 26.31 8.08
C ASP A 68 51.23 26.56 7.48
N SER A 69 50.99 26.86 6.21
CA SER A 69 51.79 27.03 4.99
C SER A 69 50.82 27.45 3.87
N VAL A 70 51.02 28.53 3.09
CA VAL A 70 50.61 28.57 1.66
C VAL A 70 51.54 29.49 0.87
N LYS A 71 51.92 28.98 -0.30
CA LYS A 71 53.05 29.31 -1.16
C LYS A 71 52.92 30.61 -1.97
N LYS A 72 54.12 31.15 -2.21
CA LYS A 72 54.54 32.18 -3.16
C LYS A 72 54.89 31.51 -4.50
N LEU A 73 54.44 32.06 -5.63
CA LEU A 73 55.05 31.81 -6.94
C LEU A 73 55.16 33.16 -7.67
N ARG A 74 56.41 33.64 -7.74
CA ARG A 74 56.90 34.60 -8.71
C ARG A 74 57.43 33.82 -9.91
N SER A 75 57.35 34.42 -11.09
CA SER A 75 58.36 34.24 -12.13
C SER A 75 58.55 35.60 -12.81
N ASP A 76 59.75 36.13 -12.63
CA ASP A 76 60.32 37.27 -13.35
C ASP A 76 60.90 36.79 -14.70
N ASP A 77 61.33 37.79 -15.48
CA ASP A 77 62.22 37.79 -16.64
C ASP A 77 61.62 37.67 -18.04
N SER A 78 61.50 38.83 -18.71
CA SER A 78 62.33 39.08 -19.91
C SER A 78 62.48 40.56 -20.26
N ASN A 79 63.75 40.94 -20.29
CA ASN A 79 64.45 42.10 -20.81
C ASN A 79 63.82 43.09 -21.81
N SER A 80 64.32 44.31 -21.61
CA SER A 80 64.42 45.47 -22.48
C SER A 80 64.74 45.21 -23.95
N ILE A 81 63.98 45.85 -24.84
CA ILE A 81 64.48 46.43 -26.08
C ILE A 81 64.04 47.89 -26.13
N ALA A 82 65.03 48.78 -26.18
CA ALA A 82 64.89 50.21 -26.34
C ALA A 82 64.37 50.57 -27.74
N THR A 83 63.49 51.56 -27.85
CA THR A 83 63.55 52.58 -28.92
C THR A 83 62.56 53.73 -28.67
N LYS A 84 63.08 54.78 -28.01
CA LYS A 84 63.02 56.19 -28.45
C LYS A 84 62.15 56.47 -29.69
N VAL A 85 60.90 56.93 -29.51
CA VAL A 85 60.10 57.63 -30.54
C VAL A 85 59.22 58.70 -29.89
N CYS A 86 59.39 59.94 -30.36
CA CYS A 86 58.54 61.15 -30.31
C CYS A 86 57.74 61.45 -29.02
N SER A 87 58.17 62.39 -28.17
CA SER A 87 57.88 63.84 -28.27
C SER A 87 56.41 64.18 -28.61
N ASN A 88 55.67 64.58 -27.57
CA ASN A 88 54.51 65.49 -27.61
C ASN A 88 53.36 65.12 -28.56
N THR A 89 52.83 63.90 -28.50
CA THR A 89 51.38 63.73 -28.73
C THR A 89 50.64 64.17 -27.49
N ASP A 90 49.82 65.21 -27.65
CA ASP A 90 49.01 65.81 -26.62
C ASP A 90 48.11 64.73 -25.98
N MET A 91 48.32 64.46 -24.68
CA MET A 91 47.59 63.45 -23.91
C MET A 91 46.06 63.70 -23.92
N SER A 92 45.65 64.92 -24.32
CA SER A 92 44.27 65.31 -24.54
C SER A 92 43.60 64.53 -25.68
N ASP A 93 44.28 64.33 -26.81
CA ASP A 93 43.73 63.66 -28.01
C ASP A 93 43.46 62.17 -27.75
N LEU A 94 44.36 61.50 -27.02
CA LEU A 94 44.19 60.10 -26.65
C LEU A 94 42.98 59.91 -25.72
N LYS A 95 42.79 60.82 -24.76
CA LYS A 95 41.61 60.80 -23.88
C LYS A 95 40.31 61.02 -24.65
N HIS A 96 40.32 61.95 -25.61
CA HIS A 96 39.16 62.21 -26.46
C HIS A 96 38.81 60.98 -27.34
N LEU A 97 39.81 60.30 -27.89
CA LEU A 97 39.61 59.07 -28.67
C LEU A 97 39.03 57.94 -27.80
N VAL A 98 39.58 57.70 -26.61
CA VAL A 98 39.07 56.68 -25.68
C VAL A 98 37.63 56.99 -25.26
N TYR A 99 37.32 58.26 -24.99
CA TYR A 99 35.96 58.67 -24.66
C TYR A 99 34.99 58.45 -25.82
N SER A 100 35.38 58.85 -27.04
CA SER A 100 34.58 58.65 -28.25
C SER A 100 34.32 57.16 -28.53
N LEU A 101 35.35 56.32 -28.38
CA LEU A 101 35.23 54.88 -28.53
C LEU A 101 34.29 54.28 -27.47
N THR A 102 34.41 54.71 -26.22
CA THR A 102 33.53 54.26 -25.12
C THR A 102 32.07 54.63 -25.39
N GLN A 103 31.81 55.85 -25.88
CA GLN A 103 30.47 56.28 -26.27
C GLN A 103 29.92 55.42 -27.42
N SER A 104 30.73 55.19 -28.46
CA SER A 104 30.35 54.34 -29.59
C SER A 104 30.02 52.90 -29.15
N MET A 105 30.83 52.31 -28.27
CA MET A 105 30.57 50.98 -27.70
C MET A 105 29.30 50.94 -26.86
N ASN A 106 29.04 51.97 -26.05
CA ASN A 106 27.80 52.06 -25.26
C ASN A 106 26.56 52.18 -26.15
N THR A 107 26.61 53.00 -27.21
CA THR A 107 25.51 53.11 -28.18
C THR A 107 25.25 51.77 -28.88
N MET A 108 26.31 51.05 -29.26
CA MET A 108 26.19 49.73 -29.88
C MET A 108 25.59 48.71 -28.90
N HIS A 109 26.00 48.74 -27.63
CA HIS A 109 25.46 47.86 -26.60
C HIS A 109 23.96 48.09 -26.38
N ILE A 110 23.52 49.34 -26.25
CA ILE A 110 22.10 49.69 -26.10
C ILE A 110 21.29 49.19 -27.30
N SER A 111 21.77 49.44 -28.52
CA SER A 111 21.10 48.98 -29.74
C SER A 111 21.01 47.46 -29.84
N LEU A 112 22.03 46.73 -29.38
CA LEU A 112 22.01 45.28 -29.35
C LEU A 112 21.01 44.74 -28.32
N THR A 113 20.95 45.34 -27.13
CA THR A 113 19.97 45.00 -26.09
C THR A 113 18.53 45.18 -26.59
N GLU A 114 18.21 46.30 -27.21
CA GLU A 114 16.86 46.55 -27.77
C GLU A 114 16.46 45.52 -28.84
N ARG A 115 17.42 45.08 -29.67
CA ARG A 115 17.19 44.04 -30.67
C ARG A 115 16.96 42.66 -30.06
N ILE A 116 17.68 42.33 -28.98
CA ILE A 116 17.50 41.09 -28.22
C ILE A 116 16.10 41.09 -27.60
N ASP A 117 15.70 42.16 -26.92
CA ASP A 117 14.37 42.28 -26.29
C ASP A 117 13.24 42.15 -27.33
N THR A 118 13.42 42.76 -28.50
CA THR A 118 12.45 42.66 -29.61
C THR A 118 12.36 41.23 -30.15
N LEU A 119 13.50 40.53 -30.27
CA LEU A 119 13.54 39.15 -30.74
C LEU A 119 12.88 38.20 -29.73
N GLU A 120 13.18 38.34 -28.43
CA GLU A 120 12.58 37.56 -27.35
C GLU A 120 11.05 37.72 -27.32
N LYS A 121 10.57 38.96 -27.50
CA LYS A 121 9.13 39.25 -27.56
C LYS A 121 8.45 38.59 -28.76
N ASN A 122 9.08 38.62 -29.93
CA ASN A 122 8.55 38.00 -31.14
C ASN A 122 8.54 36.47 -31.02
N MET A 123 9.63 35.86 -30.53
CA MET A 123 9.71 34.41 -30.29
C MET A 123 8.67 33.95 -29.27
N SER A 124 8.45 34.72 -28.20
CA SER A 124 7.43 34.40 -27.19
C SER A 124 6.01 34.43 -27.76
N LYS A 125 5.72 35.39 -28.66
CA LYS A 125 4.43 35.50 -29.33
C LYS A 125 4.18 34.33 -30.29
N ASP A 126 5.17 33.99 -31.12
CA ASP A 126 5.06 32.90 -32.08
C ASP A 126 4.92 31.53 -31.38
N LEU A 127 5.67 31.33 -30.29
CA LEU A 127 5.58 30.11 -29.48
C LEU A 127 4.19 29.97 -28.82
N ALA A 128 3.64 31.06 -28.28
CA ALA A 128 2.31 31.05 -27.68
C ALA A 128 1.23 30.69 -28.72
N GLN A 129 1.31 31.26 -29.94
CA GLN A 129 0.37 30.97 -31.01
C GLN A 129 0.45 29.51 -31.49
N LEU A 130 1.66 28.95 -31.57
CA LEU A 130 1.87 27.55 -31.97
C LEU A 130 1.35 26.58 -30.90
N ILE A 131 1.57 26.87 -29.62
CA ILE A 131 1.03 26.09 -28.50
C ILE A 131 -0.50 26.10 -28.54
N GLU A 132 -1.12 27.27 -28.70
CA GLU A 132 -2.59 27.39 -28.75
C GLU A 132 -3.20 26.57 -29.89
N GLN A 133 -2.59 26.63 -31.09
CA GLN A 133 -3.03 25.85 -32.24
C GLN A 133 -2.93 24.34 -32.01
N LYS A 134 -1.80 23.88 -31.44
CA LYS A 134 -1.59 22.45 -31.15
C LYS A 134 -2.55 21.94 -30.09
N VAL A 135 -2.72 22.68 -28.98
CA VAL A 135 -3.68 22.34 -27.92
C VAL A 135 -5.11 22.26 -28.47
N LYS A 136 -5.53 23.23 -29.30
CA LYS A 136 -6.86 23.22 -29.91
C LYS A 136 -7.09 22.02 -30.83
N HIS A 137 -6.05 21.59 -31.55
CA HIS A 137 -6.11 20.41 -32.40
C HIS A 137 -6.27 19.12 -31.58
N GLU A 138 -5.40 18.90 -30.59
CA GLU A 138 -5.42 17.71 -29.72
C GLU A 138 -6.74 17.60 -28.95
N VAL A 139 -7.23 18.70 -28.39
CA VAL A 139 -8.52 18.73 -27.69
C VAL A 139 -9.68 18.39 -28.63
N SER A 140 -9.63 18.83 -29.90
CA SER A 140 -10.64 18.49 -30.91
C SER A 140 -10.63 16.99 -31.26
N GLN A 141 -9.43 16.39 -31.39
CA GLN A 141 -9.28 14.96 -31.65
C GLN A 141 -9.80 14.11 -30.48
N ALA A 142 -9.35 14.41 -29.25
CA ALA A 142 -9.79 13.72 -28.04
C ALA A 142 -11.32 13.79 -27.87
N LYS A 143 -11.92 14.95 -28.15
CA LYS A 143 -13.39 15.13 -28.10
C LYS A 143 -14.11 14.23 -29.11
N LYS A 144 -13.57 14.06 -30.33
CA LYS A 144 -14.16 13.15 -31.34
C LYS A 144 -14.07 11.69 -30.89
N GLU A 145 -12.95 11.27 -30.33
CA GLU A 145 -12.75 9.90 -29.86
C GLU A 145 -13.70 9.56 -28.69
N ILE A 146 -13.79 10.45 -27.69
CA ILE A 146 -14.69 10.28 -26.54
C ILE A 146 -16.14 10.15 -27.00
N ASN A 147 -16.60 10.99 -27.93
CA ASN A 147 -17.96 10.93 -28.46
C ASN A 147 -18.23 9.62 -29.23
N GLY A 148 -17.24 9.10 -29.96
CA GLY A 148 -17.33 7.80 -30.62
C GLY A 148 -17.50 6.65 -29.62
N LYS A 149 -16.69 6.62 -28.57
CA LYS A 149 -16.78 5.62 -27.49
C LYS A 149 -18.12 5.72 -26.73
N LEU A 150 -18.60 6.93 -26.46
CA LEU A 150 -19.86 7.16 -25.76
C LEU A 150 -21.07 6.66 -26.57
N SER A 151 -21.07 6.86 -27.89
CA SER A 151 -22.12 6.33 -28.78
C SER A 151 -22.14 4.80 -28.73
N SER A 152 -20.98 4.15 -28.86
CA SER A 152 -20.88 2.69 -28.80
C SER A 152 -21.35 2.13 -27.45
N PHE A 153 -21.02 2.79 -26.35
CA PHE A 153 -21.47 2.37 -25.02
C PHE A 153 -22.99 2.48 -24.87
N LYS A 154 -23.59 3.56 -25.39
CA LYS A 154 -25.05 3.75 -25.36
C LYS A 154 -25.78 2.63 -26.11
N ASP A 155 -25.25 2.18 -27.24
CA ASP A 155 -25.82 1.06 -28.01
C ASP A 155 -25.74 -0.26 -27.22
N GLN A 156 -24.64 -0.51 -26.50
CA GLN A 156 -24.50 -1.70 -25.66
C GLN A 156 -25.49 -1.72 -24.49
N VAL A 157 -25.73 -0.57 -23.84
CA VAL A 157 -26.70 -0.44 -22.76
C VAL A 157 -28.11 -0.75 -23.27
N ASN A 158 -28.51 -0.20 -24.42
CA ASN A 158 -29.82 -0.47 -25.02
C ASN A 158 -30.03 -1.97 -25.32
N VAL A 159 -29.00 -2.67 -25.80
CA VAL A 159 -29.06 -4.12 -26.03
C VAL A 159 -29.24 -4.91 -24.73
N LEU A 160 -28.58 -4.48 -23.65
CA LEU A 160 -28.71 -5.13 -22.34
C LEU A 160 -30.09 -4.90 -21.71
N GLU A 161 -30.61 -3.67 -21.79
CA GLU A 161 -31.96 -3.35 -21.32
C GLU A 161 -33.01 -4.21 -22.03
N GLY A 162 -32.89 -4.40 -23.35
CA GLY A 162 -33.76 -5.30 -24.11
C GLY A 162 -33.73 -6.76 -23.61
N LYS A 163 -32.54 -7.27 -23.26
CA LYS A 163 -32.39 -8.63 -22.70
C LYS A 163 -32.97 -8.76 -21.29
N VAL A 164 -32.80 -7.75 -20.44
CA VAL A 164 -33.39 -7.72 -19.09
C VAL A 164 -34.91 -7.75 -19.17
N ASN A 165 -35.50 -6.90 -20.01
CA ASN A 165 -36.96 -6.86 -20.20
C ASN A 165 -37.52 -8.20 -20.69
N SER A 166 -36.82 -8.87 -21.62
CA SER A 166 -37.20 -10.21 -22.08
C SER A 166 -37.16 -11.26 -20.96
N MET A 167 -36.12 -11.22 -20.11
CA MET A 167 -36.03 -12.11 -18.94
C MET A 167 -37.13 -11.86 -17.92
N GLU A 168 -37.47 -10.60 -17.64
CA GLU A 168 -38.54 -10.26 -16.69
C GLU A 168 -39.90 -10.76 -17.17
N GLN A 169 -40.21 -10.61 -18.47
CA GLN A 169 -41.43 -11.15 -19.07
C GLN A 169 -41.49 -12.69 -18.99
N SER A 170 -40.36 -13.36 -19.22
CA SER A 170 -40.24 -14.82 -19.04
C SER A 170 -40.40 -15.24 -17.57
N TYR A 171 -40.00 -14.40 -16.60
CA TYR A 171 -40.13 -14.73 -15.19
C TYR A 171 -41.57 -14.51 -14.67
N ALA A 172 -42.23 -13.45 -15.11
CA ALA A 172 -43.61 -13.12 -14.72
C ALA A 172 -44.63 -14.19 -15.15
N SER A 173 -44.36 -14.92 -16.24
CA SER A 173 -45.21 -16.03 -16.70
C SER A 173 -45.03 -17.32 -15.89
N VAL A 174 -43.86 -17.54 -15.28
CA VAL A 174 -43.56 -18.73 -14.46
C VAL A 174 -44.10 -18.61 -13.03
N VAL A 175 -44.21 -17.39 -12.49
CA VAL A 175 -44.57 -17.16 -11.08
C VAL A 175 -46.09 -17.25 -10.81
N LYS A 176 -46.95 -17.28 -11.84
CA LYS A 176 -48.42 -17.26 -11.68
C LYS A 176 -49.12 -18.61 -11.44
N GLN A 177 -48.41 -19.70 -11.14
CA GLN A 177 -49.07 -20.95 -10.73
C GLN A 177 -49.22 -21.06 -9.20
N PRO A 178 -50.45 -21.14 -8.66
CA PRO A 178 -50.68 -21.34 -7.23
C PRO A 178 -50.37 -22.78 -6.76
N SER A 179 -49.75 -22.85 -5.58
CA SER A 179 -50.02 -23.78 -4.46
C SER A 179 -49.75 -25.29 -4.52
N VAL A 180 -48.75 -25.78 -5.28
CA VAL A 180 -48.10 -27.09 -4.95
C VAL A 180 -47.04 -26.95 -3.84
N ASN A 181 -46.64 -25.72 -3.52
CA ASN A 181 -45.42 -25.45 -2.73
C ASN A 181 -45.64 -25.42 -1.20
N ASP A 182 -46.87 -25.26 -0.71
CA ASP A 182 -47.13 -25.12 0.72
C ASP A 182 -46.97 -26.43 1.50
N GLU A 183 -47.24 -27.58 0.87
CA GLU A 183 -47.08 -28.87 1.54
C GLU A 183 -45.62 -29.22 1.86
N LYS A 184 -44.68 -28.77 1.02
CA LYS A 184 -43.24 -29.00 1.20
C LYS A 184 -42.58 -28.01 2.16
N LYS A 185 -43.23 -26.88 2.46
CA LYS A 185 -42.69 -25.88 3.40
C LYS A 185 -42.41 -26.47 4.79
N LEU A 186 -43.18 -27.46 5.22
CA LEU A 186 -43.01 -28.15 6.50
C LEU A 186 -42.13 -29.41 6.42
N ASN A 187 -41.66 -29.79 5.24
CA ASN A 187 -40.83 -30.99 5.10
C ASN A 187 -39.35 -30.68 5.35
N ILE A 188 -38.66 -31.63 5.97
CA ILE A 188 -37.20 -31.69 6.07
C ILE A 188 -36.72 -32.99 5.46
N VAL A 189 -35.49 -32.96 4.93
CA VAL A 189 -34.82 -34.12 4.33
C VAL A 189 -33.67 -34.54 5.23
N ILE A 190 -33.65 -35.79 5.62
CA ILE A 190 -32.61 -36.38 6.47
C ILE A 190 -31.86 -37.43 5.67
N LYS A 191 -30.54 -37.26 5.56
CA LYS A 191 -29.63 -38.16 4.83
C LYS A 191 -28.64 -38.82 5.79
N GLY A 192 -28.20 -40.03 5.47
CA GLY A 192 -27.17 -40.74 6.22
C GLY A 192 -27.64 -41.40 7.52
N LEU A 193 -28.93 -41.31 7.88
CA LEU A 193 -29.47 -41.97 9.06
C LEU A 193 -29.58 -43.50 8.83
N PRO A 194 -28.88 -44.35 9.61
CA PRO A 194 -28.79 -45.78 9.35
C PRO A 194 -30.15 -46.49 9.26
N HIS A 195 -30.26 -47.39 8.27
CA HIS A 195 -31.43 -48.23 8.09
C HIS A 195 -31.44 -49.36 9.14
N GLY A 196 -32.59 -49.58 9.78
CA GLY A 196 -32.77 -50.65 10.77
C GLY A 196 -33.52 -51.81 10.16
N LYS A 197 -33.17 -53.05 10.53
CA LYS A 197 -33.84 -54.26 10.01
C LYS A 197 -35.37 -54.26 10.18
N ASN A 198 -35.89 -53.55 11.17
CA ASN A 198 -37.32 -53.47 11.46
C ASN A 198 -38.03 -52.29 10.76
N GLU A 199 -37.33 -51.47 9.95
CA GLU A 199 -37.93 -50.33 9.26
C GLU A 199 -38.59 -50.68 7.93
N GLU A 200 -38.25 -51.82 7.31
CA GLU A 200 -38.68 -52.15 5.93
C GLU A 200 -40.20 -52.09 5.72
N ASN A 201 -41.00 -52.30 6.77
CA ASN A 201 -42.46 -52.34 6.68
C ASN A 201 -43.21 -51.45 7.70
N ASN A 202 -42.52 -50.59 8.45
CA ASN A 202 -43.17 -49.83 9.53
C ASN A 202 -42.78 -48.33 9.56
N PRO A 203 -43.66 -47.43 9.04
CA PRO A 203 -43.47 -45.98 9.10
C PRO A 203 -43.27 -45.43 10.53
N GLN A 204 -43.88 -46.07 11.54
CA GLN A 204 -43.76 -45.66 12.93
C GLN A 204 -42.33 -45.86 13.47
N CYS A 205 -41.64 -46.91 13.03
CA CYS A 205 -40.24 -47.13 13.38
C CYS A 205 -39.33 -46.01 12.82
N THR A 206 -39.60 -45.58 11.59
CA THR A 206 -38.88 -44.44 10.97
C THR A 206 -39.15 -43.15 11.75
N LEU A 207 -40.40 -42.88 12.11
CA LEU A 207 -40.79 -41.71 12.90
C LEU A 207 -40.11 -41.68 14.28
N ASN A 208 -40.07 -42.82 14.98
CA ASN A 208 -39.40 -42.94 16.27
C ASN A 208 -37.89 -42.67 16.18
N LYS A 209 -37.23 -43.11 15.11
CA LYS A 209 -35.82 -42.79 14.86
C LYS A 209 -35.59 -41.32 14.58
N VAL A 210 -36.46 -40.68 13.79
CA VAL A 210 -36.39 -39.23 13.57
C VAL A 210 -36.56 -38.49 14.89
N ASN A 211 -37.50 -38.88 15.75
CA ASN A 211 -37.66 -38.29 17.08
C ASN A 211 -36.40 -38.45 17.95
N SER A 212 -35.77 -39.63 17.97
CA SER A 212 -34.50 -39.84 18.69
C SER A 212 -33.36 -39.00 18.11
N LEU A 213 -33.24 -38.87 16.79
CA LEU A 213 -32.24 -37.98 16.17
C LEU A 213 -32.42 -36.52 16.62
N ILE A 214 -33.65 -36.02 16.68
CA ILE A 214 -33.92 -34.63 17.04
C ILE A 214 -33.73 -34.41 18.55
N ARG A 215 -34.19 -35.34 19.39
CA ARG A 215 -34.02 -35.24 20.84
C ARG A 215 -32.58 -35.47 21.27
N ASP A 216 -31.96 -36.55 20.83
CA ASP A 216 -30.66 -36.99 21.33
C ASP A 216 -29.51 -36.38 20.52
N GLY A 217 -29.71 -36.17 19.22
CA GLY A 217 -28.73 -35.54 18.32
C GLY A 217 -28.74 -34.01 18.39
N LEU A 218 -29.92 -33.37 18.36
CA LEU A 218 -30.03 -31.90 18.36
C LEU A 218 -30.31 -31.28 19.74
N LYS A 219 -30.69 -32.09 20.74
CA LYS A 219 -31.15 -31.64 22.07
C LYS A 219 -32.42 -30.80 22.01
N LEU A 220 -33.39 -31.21 21.18
CA LEU A 220 -34.69 -30.56 21.04
C LEU A 220 -35.81 -31.53 21.47
N SER A 221 -36.48 -31.27 22.59
CA SER A 221 -37.44 -32.21 23.20
C SER A 221 -38.91 -32.02 22.77
N ASN A 222 -39.26 -30.87 22.19
CA ASN A 222 -40.66 -30.45 22.00
C ASN A 222 -41.10 -30.39 20.53
N ILE A 223 -40.35 -31.02 19.61
CA ILE A 223 -40.68 -30.98 18.18
C ILE A 223 -41.60 -32.14 17.82
N LYS A 224 -42.75 -31.83 17.23
CA LYS A 224 -43.72 -32.83 16.77
C LYS A 224 -43.61 -33.05 15.27
N PHE A 225 -43.63 -34.31 14.86
CA PHE A 225 -43.64 -34.72 13.46
C PHE A 225 -45.00 -35.32 13.11
N LEU A 226 -45.54 -34.91 11.97
CA LEU A 226 -46.80 -35.44 11.44
C LEU A 226 -46.57 -36.80 10.75
N LYS A 227 -45.47 -36.93 10.01
CA LYS A 227 -45.09 -38.17 9.32
C LYS A 227 -43.59 -38.19 9.02
N ALA A 228 -43.03 -39.38 8.91
CA ALA A 228 -41.69 -39.61 8.41
C ALA A 228 -41.69 -40.84 7.50
N GLU A 229 -41.15 -40.68 6.29
CA GLU A 229 -41.12 -41.74 5.28
C GLU A 229 -39.71 -41.87 4.72
N ARG A 230 -39.19 -43.09 4.69
CA ARG A 230 -37.90 -43.38 4.07
C ARG A 230 -38.11 -43.74 2.61
N LYS A 231 -37.50 -42.97 1.72
CA LYS A 231 -37.42 -43.24 0.30
C LYS A 231 -36.16 -44.02 -0.02
N VAL A 232 -36.32 -45.08 -0.79
CA VAL A 232 -35.21 -45.86 -1.33
C VAL A 232 -34.44 -44.95 -2.30
N SER A 233 -33.16 -44.78 -2.03
CA SER A 233 -32.25 -44.03 -2.90
C SER A 233 -31.34 -45.03 -3.60
N ARG A 234 -31.15 -44.85 -4.91
CA ARG A 234 -30.28 -45.72 -5.71
C ARG A 234 -28.82 -45.71 -5.23
N ASP A 235 -28.38 -44.61 -4.60
CA ASP A 235 -26.97 -44.34 -4.31
C ASP A 235 -26.60 -44.47 -2.82
N SER A 236 -27.57 -44.70 -1.94
CA SER A 236 -27.38 -44.66 -0.49
C SER A 236 -27.86 -45.95 0.15
N LYS A 237 -26.94 -46.71 0.76
CA LYS A 237 -27.25 -47.89 1.60
C LYS A 237 -28.25 -47.58 2.71
N SER A 238 -28.35 -46.32 3.13
CA SER A 238 -29.24 -45.88 4.20
C SER A 238 -30.55 -45.27 3.70
N GLY A 239 -30.72 -45.00 2.40
CA GLY A 239 -31.88 -44.27 1.87
C GLY A 239 -31.95 -42.79 2.30
N LEU A 240 -33.05 -42.12 1.96
CA LEU A 240 -33.33 -40.71 2.28
C LEU A 240 -34.66 -40.62 3.04
N ILE A 241 -34.72 -39.92 4.17
CA ILE A 241 -35.96 -39.76 4.94
C ILE A 241 -36.54 -38.38 4.68
N ILE A 242 -37.83 -38.32 4.37
CA ILE A 242 -38.60 -37.07 4.34
C ILE A 242 -39.50 -37.06 5.56
N ALA A 243 -39.31 -36.06 6.43
CA ALA A 243 -40.12 -35.89 7.63
C ALA A 243 -40.89 -34.56 7.57
N LYS A 244 -42.19 -34.58 7.85
CA LYS A 244 -43.05 -33.40 7.90
C LYS A 244 -43.19 -32.94 9.35
N VAL A 245 -42.66 -31.76 9.68
CA VAL A 245 -42.85 -31.17 11.02
C VAL A 245 -44.23 -30.53 11.14
N HIS A 246 -44.69 -30.36 12.38
CA HIS A 246 -45.98 -29.78 12.67
C HIS A 246 -46.06 -28.27 12.38
N SER A 247 -44.97 -27.53 12.65
CA SER A 247 -44.92 -26.08 12.49
C SER A 247 -43.67 -25.59 11.75
N LEU A 248 -43.76 -24.38 11.16
CA LEU A 248 -42.61 -23.74 10.52
C LEU A 248 -41.55 -23.32 11.56
N GLU A 249 -41.96 -23.02 12.78
CA GLU A 249 -41.04 -22.63 13.87
C GLU A 249 -40.21 -23.83 14.36
N ASP A 250 -40.81 -25.02 14.39
CA ASP A 250 -40.12 -26.27 14.65
C ASP A 250 -39.06 -26.54 13.58
N LYS A 251 -39.42 -26.37 12.30
CA LYS A 251 -38.48 -26.49 11.18
C LYS A 251 -37.29 -25.55 11.35
N LYS A 252 -37.55 -24.27 11.65
CA LYS A 252 -36.48 -23.28 11.88
C LYS A 252 -35.57 -23.69 13.03
N SER A 253 -36.16 -24.18 14.13
CA SER A 253 -35.41 -24.64 15.30
C SER A 253 -34.48 -25.82 14.97
N ILE A 254 -34.98 -26.80 14.21
CA ILE A 254 -34.17 -27.91 13.68
C ILE A 254 -33.04 -27.37 12.80
N MET A 255 -33.36 -26.49 11.86
CA MET A 255 -32.38 -25.98 10.89
C MET A 255 -31.28 -25.13 11.54
N LYS A 256 -31.58 -24.44 12.64
CA LYS A 256 -30.58 -23.75 13.48
C LYS A 256 -29.71 -24.73 14.26
N ALA A 257 -30.29 -25.82 14.78
CA ALA A 257 -29.59 -26.78 15.63
C ALA A 257 -28.76 -27.82 14.84
N LYS A 258 -29.02 -28.03 13.55
CA LYS A 258 -28.44 -29.14 12.76
C LYS A 258 -26.91 -29.23 12.76
N SER A 259 -26.19 -28.12 12.97
CA SER A 259 -24.72 -28.11 13.08
C SER A 259 -24.22 -28.93 14.27
N LYS A 260 -25.03 -29.09 15.32
CA LYS A 260 -24.71 -29.87 16.53
C LYS A 260 -24.51 -31.37 16.24
N LEU A 261 -25.08 -31.89 15.14
CA LEU A 261 -24.91 -33.30 14.76
C LEU A 261 -23.45 -33.67 14.52
N LYS A 262 -22.63 -32.74 14.02
CA LYS A 262 -21.20 -33.00 13.76
C LYS A 262 -20.42 -33.33 15.03
N GLY A 263 -20.85 -32.83 16.18
CA GLY A 263 -20.21 -33.11 17.48
C GLY A 263 -20.68 -34.41 18.12
N ASN A 264 -21.76 -35.02 17.61
CA ASN A 264 -22.32 -36.25 18.17
C ASN A 264 -21.78 -37.47 17.42
N LYS A 265 -21.01 -38.32 18.11
CA LYS A 265 -20.40 -39.52 17.50
C LYS A 265 -21.42 -40.41 16.80
N SER A 266 -22.61 -40.57 17.38
CA SER A 266 -23.68 -41.44 16.87
C SER A 266 -24.38 -40.89 15.63
N PHE A 267 -24.29 -39.58 15.37
CA PHE A 267 -24.98 -38.91 14.27
C PHE A 267 -24.05 -38.07 13.38
N SER A 268 -22.75 -38.28 13.48
CA SER A 268 -21.72 -37.51 12.77
C SER A 268 -21.85 -37.59 11.24
N SER A 269 -22.44 -38.66 10.72
CA SER A 269 -22.71 -38.88 9.29
C SER A 269 -24.11 -38.43 8.83
N VAL A 270 -24.93 -37.87 9.73
CA VAL A 270 -26.31 -37.49 9.43
C VAL A 270 -26.40 -36.03 9.02
N TYR A 271 -27.11 -35.76 7.93
CA TYR A 271 -27.31 -34.42 7.39
C TYR A 271 -28.80 -34.08 7.32
N ILE A 272 -29.15 -32.86 7.72
CA ILE A 272 -30.51 -32.32 7.63
C ILE A 272 -30.53 -31.14 6.65
N GLU A 273 -31.43 -31.23 5.67
CA GLU A 273 -31.65 -30.25 4.61
C GLU A 273 -33.12 -29.84 4.54
N ASN A 274 -33.39 -28.70 3.89
CA ASN A 274 -34.76 -28.34 3.53
C ASN A 274 -35.25 -29.28 2.42
N ASP A 275 -36.51 -29.70 2.49
CA ASP A 275 -37.18 -30.24 1.30
C ASP A 275 -37.44 -29.08 0.34
N ILE A 276 -36.73 -29.09 -0.78
CA ILE A 276 -36.75 -28.04 -1.80
C ILE A 276 -37.27 -28.72 -3.08
N PRO A 277 -38.27 -28.13 -3.78
CA PRO A 277 -38.72 -28.61 -5.07
C PRO A 277 -37.55 -28.85 -6.04
N TRP A 278 -37.71 -29.83 -6.93
CA TRP A 278 -36.66 -30.20 -7.87
C TRP A 278 -36.24 -29.01 -8.74
N GLU A 279 -37.19 -28.18 -9.15
CA GLU A 279 -37.00 -27.01 -10.00
C GLU A 279 -36.10 -25.98 -9.31
N VAL A 280 -36.39 -25.67 -8.04
CA VAL A 280 -35.59 -24.74 -7.23
C VAL A 280 -34.21 -25.33 -6.95
N ARG A 281 -34.10 -26.65 -6.72
CA ARG A 281 -32.81 -27.34 -6.55
C ARG A 281 -31.98 -27.29 -7.84
N SER A 282 -32.62 -27.48 -8.99
CA SER A 282 -32.01 -27.39 -10.31
C SER A 282 -31.50 -25.97 -10.56
N GLN A 283 -32.31 -24.95 -10.28
CA GLN A 283 -31.89 -23.54 -10.33
C GLN A 283 -30.71 -23.23 -9.40
N GLN A 284 -30.73 -23.71 -8.15
CA GLN A 284 -29.60 -23.55 -7.22
C GLN A 284 -28.33 -24.25 -7.71
N ASN A 285 -28.44 -25.41 -8.35
CA ASN A 285 -27.32 -26.14 -8.92
C ASN A 285 -26.76 -25.43 -10.17
N ASN A 286 -27.64 -24.89 -11.03
CA ASN A 286 -27.24 -24.09 -12.19
C ASN A 286 -26.54 -22.81 -11.73
N LEU A 287 -27.11 -22.11 -10.74
CA LEU A 287 -26.47 -20.94 -10.13
C LEU A 287 -25.12 -21.32 -9.52
N ARG A 288 -25.02 -22.41 -8.76
CA ARG A 288 -23.72 -22.90 -8.25
C ARG A 288 -22.71 -23.20 -9.35
N THR A 289 -23.16 -23.72 -10.49
CA THR A 289 -22.30 -24.00 -11.64
C THR A 289 -21.82 -22.70 -12.27
N ILE A 290 -22.71 -21.75 -12.52
CA ILE A 290 -22.38 -20.40 -13.00
C ILE A 290 -21.42 -19.71 -12.04
N LEU A 291 -21.70 -19.75 -10.73
CA LEU A 291 -20.85 -19.18 -9.70
C LEU A 291 -19.48 -19.85 -9.68
N LYS A 292 -19.40 -21.18 -9.82
CA LYS A 292 -18.12 -21.90 -9.94
C LYS A 292 -17.33 -21.44 -11.16
N GLU A 293 -17.99 -21.28 -12.31
CA GLU A 293 -17.36 -20.78 -13.54
C GLU A 293 -16.89 -19.32 -13.38
N ILE A 294 -17.72 -18.44 -12.80
CA ILE A 294 -17.33 -17.06 -12.45
C ILE A 294 -16.16 -17.09 -11.45
N GLY A 295 -16.18 -18.02 -10.51
CA GLY A 295 -15.11 -18.23 -9.53
C GLY A 295 -13.83 -18.84 -10.10
N LYS A 296 -13.82 -19.26 -11.38
CA LYS A 296 -12.57 -19.56 -12.10
C LYS A 296 -11.89 -18.28 -12.59
N SER A 297 -12.60 -17.15 -12.65
CA SER A 297 -11.94 -15.87 -12.87
C SER A 297 -11.10 -15.51 -11.65
N ASP A 298 -9.88 -15.01 -11.85
CA ASP A 298 -8.95 -14.60 -10.78
C ASP A 298 -9.50 -13.50 -9.84
N LYS A 299 -10.68 -12.94 -10.15
CA LYS A 299 -11.29 -11.84 -9.41
C LYS A 299 -12.15 -12.29 -8.24
N TYR A 300 -12.74 -13.49 -8.28
CA TYR A 300 -13.71 -13.93 -7.27
C TYR A 300 -13.53 -15.39 -6.88
N ARG A 301 -13.82 -15.75 -5.62
CA ARG A 301 -13.95 -17.14 -5.15
C ARG A 301 -15.35 -17.37 -4.62
N VAL A 302 -15.92 -18.53 -4.90
CA VAL A 302 -17.18 -18.95 -4.27
C VAL A 302 -16.87 -19.64 -2.94
N VAL A 303 -17.42 -19.13 -1.84
CA VAL A 303 -17.37 -19.77 -0.53
C VAL A 303 -18.80 -20.08 -0.10
N GLY A 304 -19.18 -21.35 -0.18
CA GLY A 304 -20.56 -21.79 0.07
C GLY A 304 -21.54 -21.23 -0.96
N SER A 305 -22.44 -20.35 -0.51
CA SER A 305 -23.45 -19.69 -1.34
C SER A 305 -23.09 -18.23 -1.70
N LYS A 306 -21.92 -17.74 -1.28
CA LYS A 306 -21.48 -16.35 -1.49
C LYS A 306 -20.34 -16.27 -2.49
N ILE A 307 -20.31 -15.18 -3.25
CA ILE A 307 -19.14 -14.74 -4.01
C ILE A 307 -18.32 -13.83 -3.10
N VAL A 308 -17.06 -14.16 -2.87
CA VAL A 308 -16.12 -13.27 -2.18
C VAL A 308 -15.05 -12.82 -3.18
N PRO A 309 -14.62 -11.55 -3.16
CA PRO A 309 -13.46 -11.11 -3.94
C PRO A 309 -12.25 -11.99 -3.62
N PHE A 310 -11.53 -12.42 -4.64
CA PHE A 310 -10.30 -13.19 -4.47
C PHE A 310 -9.26 -12.29 -3.81
N ARG A 311 -8.43 -12.78 -2.88
CA ARG A 311 -7.40 -11.94 -2.21
C ARG A 311 -6.46 -11.22 -3.19
N LYS A 312 -6.25 -11.77 -4.40
CA LYS A 312 -5.53 -11.12 -5.50
C LYS A 312 -6.16 -9.79 -5.92
N SER A 313 -7.47 -9.62 -5.84
CA SER A 313 -8.15 -8.41 -6.32
C SER A 313 -7.75 -7.17 -5.52
N VAL A 314 -7.47 -7.30 -4.21
CA VAL A 314 -7.04 -6.15 -3.41
C VAL A 314 -5.60 -5.75 -3.71
N LEU A 315 -4.71 -6.73 -3.88
CA LEU A 315 -3.32 -6.48 -4.32
C LEU A 315 -3.29 -5.76 -5.69
N LEU A 316 -4.19 -6.14 -6.60
CA LEU A 316 -4.28 -5.55 -7.94
C LEU A 316 -5.00 -4.19 -7.98
N CYS A 317 -5.73 -3.79 -6.93
CA CYS A 317 -6.43 -2.51 -6.93
C CYS A 317 -5.51 -1.31 -6.68
N GLY A 318 -4.38 -1.49 -5.99
CA GLY A 318 -3.51 -0.38 -5.58
C GLY A 318 -2.40 0.00 -6.55
N ASP A 319 -2.25 -0.73 -7.66
CA ASP A 319 -1.24 -0.52 -8.71
C ASP A 319 0.20 -0.30 -8.22
N TYR A 320 0.59 -0.97 -7.13
CA TYR A 320 1.88 -0.78 -6.44
C TYR A 320 3.09 -1.24 -7.28
N ASP A 321 4.22 -0.53 -7.20
CA ASP A 321 5.45 -0.93 -7.89
C ASP A 321 6.13 -2.14 -7.25
N VAL A 322 6.13 -2.16 -5.91
CA VAL A 322 6.69 -3.24 -5.09
C VAL A 322 5.71 -3.60 -3.99
N ILE A 323 5.48 -4.89 -3.78
CA ILE A 323 4.63 -5.42 -2.71
C ILE A 323 5.47 -6.37 -1.86
N ALA A 324 5.64 -6.05 -0.58
CA ALA A 324 6.22 -6.94 0.41
C ALA A 324 5.12 -7.80 1.06
N LEU A 325 5.35 -9.11 1.19
CA LEU A 325 4.41 -10.05 1.80
C LEU A 325 5.11 -10.86 2.88
N CYS A 326 4.44 -10.98 4.04
CA CYS A 326 4.79 -11.86 5.13
C CYS A 326 3.83 -13.04 5.21
N GLU A 327 4.21 -14.09 5.93
CA GLU A 327 3.43 -15.31 6.10
C GLU A 327 2.88 -15.89 4.79
N THR A 328 3.75 -16.08 3.79
CA THR A 328 3.31 -16.62 2.50
C THR A 328 2.77 -18.05 2.59
N PHE A 329 3.20 -18.82 3.61
CA PHE A 329 2.83 -20.22 3.85
C PHE A 329 3.12 -21.16 2.66
N LEU A 330 4.02 -20.76 1.76
CA LEU A 330 4.48 -21.53 0.61
C LEU A 330 5.41 -22.66 1.05
N ARG A 331 5.56 -23.71 0.22
CA ARG A 331 6.46 -24.83 0.49
C ARG A 331 7.55 -24.89 -0.56
N ASN A 332 8.75 -25.33 -0.17
CA ASN A 332 9.82 -25.66 -1.11
C ASN A 332 10.06 -24.51 -2.11
N SER A 333 9.92 -24.77 -3.40
CA SER A 333 10.05 -23.81 -4.50
C SER A 333 8.72 -23.24 -5.00
N ASP A 334 7.63 -23.39 -4.24
CA ASP A 334 6.34 -22.80 -4.61
C ASP A 334 6.45 -21.27 -4.69
N THR A 335 5.76 -20.67 -5.66
CA THR A 335 5.78 -19.22 -5.90
C THR A 335 4.36 -18.64 -5.94
N ILE A 336 4.25 -17.33 -5.80
CA ILE A 336 2.99 -16.60 -6.00
C ILE A 336 2.97 -16.06 -7.42
N SER A 337 1.93 -16.40 -8.20
CA SER A 337 1.71 -15.86 -9.53
C SER A 337 0.64 -14.77 -9.50
N VAL A 338 1.07 -13.53 -9.76
CA VAL A 338 0.21 -12.36 -9.96
C VAL A 338 0.52 -11.77 -11.34
N PRO A 339 -0.46 -11.61 -12.24
CA PRO A 339 -0.24 -11.02 -13.55
C PRO A 339 0.42 -9.63 -13.45
N GLY A 340 1.48 -9.40 -14.23
CA GLY A 340 2.22 -8.13 -14.24
C GLY A 340 3.24 -7.97 -13.12
N TYR A 341 3.48 -9.00 -12.29
CA TYR A 341 4.45 -8.97 -11.21
C TYR A 341 5.36 -10.21 -11.23
N ARG A 342 6.61 -10.02 -10.81
CA ARG A 342 7.60 -11.09 -10.62
C ARG A 342 7.80 -11.37 -9.15
N PHE A 343 7.88 -12.65 -8.80
CA PHE A 343 8.10 -13.12 -7.44
C PHE A 343 9.60 -13.21 -7.13
N VAL A 344 10.00 -12.63 -6.01
CA VAL A 344 11.32 -12.81 -5.39
C VAL A 344 11.08 -13.14 -3.93
N GLY A 345 11.34 -14.38 -3.50
CA GLY A 345 10.93 -14.81 -2.17
C GLY A 345 11.77 -15.93 -1.57
N LYS A 346 11.63 -16.07 -0.25
CA LYS A 346 12.24 -17.13 0.53
C LYS A 346 11.15 -17.88 1.29
N ASN A 347 10.94 -19.13 0.90
CA ASN A 347 10.09 -20.05 1.63
C ASN A 347 10.88 -20.71 2.76
N ARG A 348 10.24 -20.97 3.90
CA ARG A 348 10.89 -21.72 4.99
C ARG A 348 11.18 -23.15 4.58
N SER A 349 12.40 -23.61 4.86
CA SER A 349 12.89 -24.93 4.50
C SER A 349 12.40 -26.02 5.46
N VAL A 350 12.38 -25.71 6.75
CA VAL A 350 11.95 -26.66 7.78
C VAL A 350 10.44 -26.64 7.89
N LEU A 351 9.79 -27.74 7.53
CA LEU A 351 8.35 -27.94 7.71
C LEU A 351 8.09 -28.89 8.86
N HIS A 352 7.07 -28.61 9.67
CA HIS A 352 6.64 -29.59 10.67
C HIS A 352 6.06 -30.80 9.93
N ARG A 353 6.48 -32.02 10.29
CA ARG A 353 6.09 -33.28 9.62
C ARG A 353 4.58 -33.47 9.41
N ASN A 354 3.77 -32.93 10.32
CA ASN A 354 2.30 -33.02 10.25
C ASN A 354 1.63 -31.76 9.67
N ALA A 355 2.39 -30.74 9.27
CA ALA A 355 1.82 -29.51 8.73
C ALA A 355 1.28 -29.74 7.32
N LYS A 356 0.00 -29.40 7.13
CA LYS A 356 -0.67 -29.50 5.82
C LYS A 356 -0.28 -28.38 4.84
N ARG A 357 0.33 -27.30 5.34
CA ARG A 357 0.75 -26.11 4.60
C ARG A 357 2.17 -25.71 5.03
N GLY A 358 2.79 -24.80 4.27
CA GLY A 358 4.01 -24.13 4.72
C GLY A 358 3.80 -23.34 6.01
N SER A 359 4.85 -22.69 6.52
CA SER A 359 4.80 -21.82 7.70
C SER A 359 5.68 -20.60 7.46
N GLY A 360 5.22 -19.41 7.87
CA GLY A 360 5.96 -18.16 7.68
C GLY A 360 6.27 -17.89 6.21
N GLY A 361 7.49 -17.42 5.96
CA GLY A 361 8.00 -17.09 4.62
C GLY A 361 7.73 -15.64 4.26
N VAL A 362 8.68 -15.05 3.54
CA VAL A 362 8.64 -13.65 3.11
C VAL A 362 8.93 -13.55 1.61
N CYS A 363 8.31 -12.58 0.93
CA CYS A 363 8.61 -12.31 -0.48
C CYS A 363 8.29 -10.88 -0.90
N PHE A 364 8.89 -10.50 -2.02
CA PHE A 364 8.49 -9.36 -2.83
C PHE A 364 7.75 -9.81 -4.10
N LEU A 365 6.72 -9.06 -4.47
CA LEU A 365 6.17 -9.04 -5.82
C LEU A 365 6.54 -7.70 -6.44
N ILE A 366 7.23 -7.73 -7.58
CA ILE A 366 7.77 -6.52 -8.22
C ILE A 366 7.14 -6.38 -9.60
N LYS A 367 6.53 -5.23 -9.86
CA LYS A 367 5.80 -4.95 -11.10
C LYS A 367 6.74 -5.04 -12.32
N ASP A 368 6.28 -5.64 -13.42
CA ASP A 368 7.11 -5.84 -14.62
C ASP A 368 7.64 -4.53 -15.21
N SER A 369 6.91 -3.41 -15.05
CA SER A 369 7.37 -2.09 -15.46
C SER A 369 8.59 -1.61 -14.70
N VAL A 370 8.76 -1.99 -13.42
CA VAL A 370 9.93 -1.62 -12.61
C VAL A 370 11.21 -2.18 -13.24
N TYR A 371 11.18 -3.42 -13.74
CA TYR A 371 12.33 -4.05 -14.40
C TYR A 371 12.78 -3.35 -15.69
N LYS A 372 11.95 -2.47 -16.27
CA LYS A 372 12.36 -1.66 -17.41
C LYS A 372 13.38 -0.61 -16.98
N PHE A 373 13.15 0.02 -15.83
CA PHE A 373 13.93 1.16 -15.32
C PHE A 373 14.96 0.77 -14.25
N PHE A 374 14.74 -0.34 -13.53
CA PHE A 374 15.60 -0.78 -12.45
C PHE A 374 16.17 -2.18 -12.72
N ASP A 375 17.41 -2.37 -12.31
CA ASP A 375 18.01 -3.69 -12.10
C ASP A 375 17.67 -4.17 -10.69
N VAL A 376 16.93 -5.27 -10.61
CA VAL A 376 16.50 -5.88 -9.35
C VAL A 376 17.43 -7.04 -9.02
N THR A 377 18.10 -6.98 -7.87
CA THR A 377 19.01 -8.03 -7.41
C THR A 377 18.67 -8.47 -6.00
N LEU A 378 18.88 -9.76 -5.72
CA LEU A 378 18.73 -10.33 -4.39
C LEU A 378 20.00 -10.03 -3.58
N LEU A 379 19.89 -9.23 -2.52
CA LEU A 379 21.03 -8.88 -1.66
C LEU A 379 21.27 -9.95 -0.60
N ASP A 380 20.21 -10.38 0.09
CA ASP A 380 20.32 -11.33 1.20
C ASP A 380 19.04 -12.16 1.35
N CYS A 381 19.22 -13.46 1.56
CA CYS A 381 18.16 -14.39 1.95
C CYS A 381 18.70 -15.49 2.88
N SER A 382 19.78 -15.17 3.61
CA SER A 382 20.48 -16.08 4.52
C SER A 382 19.61 -16.45 5.73
N LYS A 383 18.71 -15.55 6.12
CA LYS A 383 17.70 -15.78 7.17
C LYS A 383 16.35 -16.06 6.51
N GLU A 384 15.60 -17.04 7.02
CA GLU A 384 14.32 -17.44 6.39
C GLU A 384 13.22 -16.38 6.50
N ASP A 385 13.37 -15.48 7.47
CA ASP A 385 12.38 -14.49 7.88
C ASP A 385 12.80 -13.05 7.59
N ILE A 386 13.95 -12.87 6.92
CA ILE A 386 14.47 -11.56 6.48
C ILE A 386 14.93 -11.70 5.02
N LEU A 387 14.40 -10.87 4.14
CA LEU A 387 14.72 -10.89 2.71
C LEU A 387 15.05 -9.47 2.23
N TRP A 388 16.22 -9.33 1.62
CA TRP A 388 16.70 -8.07 1.06
C TRP A 388 16.78 -8.12 -0.46
N ILE A 389 16.30 -7.06 -1.11
CA ILE A 389 16.50 -6.80 -2.54
C ILE A 389 17.09 -5.41 -2.75
N LYS A 390 17.84 -5.24 -3.84
CA LYS A 390 18.35 -3.96 -4.32
C LYS A 390 17.67 -3.61 -5.64
N LEU A 391 17.17 -2.38 -5.74
CA LEU A 391 16.62 -1.79 -6.95
C LEU A 391 17.58 -0.67 -7.37
N GLN A 392 18.41 -0.95 -8.37
CA GLN A 392 19.35 0.03 -8.94
C GLN A 392 18.75 0.65 -10.20
N GLU A 393 18.54 1.97 -10.23
CA GLU A 393 18.05 2.64 -11.44
C GLU A 393 19.09 2.54 -12.55
N LYS A 394 18.65 2.20 -13.77
CA LYS A 394 19.52 2.06 -14.94
C LYS A 394 19.98 3.43 -15.42
N GLY A 395 21.30 3.64 -15.47
CA GLY A 395 21.89 4.89 -15.95
C GLY A 395 21.90 6.03 -14.92
N SER A 396 21.56 5.74 -13.66
CA SER A 396 21.51 6.70 -12.55
C SER A 396 22.18 6.09 -11.31
N THR A 397 22.50 6.92 -10.33
CA THR A 397 23.01 6.49 -9.02
C THR A 397 21.89 6.21 -8.02
N LEU A 398 20.62 6.44 -8.40
CA LEU A 398 19.48 6.17 -7.54
C LEU A 398 19.38 4.68 -7.23
N CYS A 399 19.32 4.35 -5.95
CA CYS A 399 19.32 2.98 -5.48
C CYS A 399 18.47 2.84 -4.22
N PHE A 400 17.67 1.78 -4.16
CA PHE A 400 16.90 1.39 -2.98
C PHE A 400 17.29 -0.01 -2.50
N CYS A 401 17.48 -0.14 -1.18
CA CYS A 401 17.68 -1.40 -0.49
C CYS A 401 16.42 -1.71 0.31
N LEU A 402 15.58 -2.61 -0.22
CA LEU A 402 14.29 -2.95 0.39
C LEU A 402 14.42 -4.25 1.19
N CYS A 403 13.89 -4.23 2.41
CA CYS A 403 13.86 -5.37 3.31
C CYS A 403 12.42 -5.72 3.71
N VAL A 404 12.09 -7.01 3.66
CA VAL A 404 10.86 -7.55 4.24
C VAL A 404 11.18 -8.52 5.38
N CYS A 405 10.52 -8.30 6.51
CA CYS A 405 10.77 -8.98 7.78
C CYS A 405 9.50 -9.68 8.30
N TYR A 406 9.64 -10.88 8.87
CA TYR A 406 8.57 -11.54 9.61
C TYR A 406 9.09 -12.14 10.92
N LEU A 407 8.88 -11.46 12.03
CA LEU A 407 9.18 -11.99 13.36
C LEU A 407 7.97 -12.77 13.89
N PRO A 408 8.06 -14.09 14.14
CA PRO A 408 6.94 -14.86 14.67
C PRO A 408 6.44 -14.31 16.01
N PRO A 409 5.13 -14.42 16.32
CA PRO A 409 4.59 -13.93 17.59
C PRO A 409 5.16 -14.70 18.78
N GLU A 410 5.19 -14.04 19.94
CA GLU A 410 5.61 -14.61 21.20
C GLU A 410 4.84 -15.92 21.53
N GLY A 411 5.57 -16.94 22.00
CA GLY A 411 4.99 -18.26 22.29
C GLY A 411 4.65 -19.09 21.05
N SER A 412 5.03 -18.63 19.85
CA SER A 412 5.00 -19.45 18.64
C SER A 412 5.76 -20.77 18.85
N SER A 413 5.18 -21.88 18.37
CA SER A 413 5.85 -23.20 18.34
C SER A 413 7.18 -23.22 17.57
N ARG A 414 7.40 -22.18 16.75
CA ARG A 414 8.69 -21.89 16.16
C ARG A 414 9.35 -20.83 17.02
N TRP A 415 10.30 -21.26 17.83
CA TRP A 415 11.16 -20.39 18.60
C TRP A 415 12.10 -19.68 17.64
N CYS A 416 11.86 -18.38 17.46
CA CYS A 416 12.84 -17.43 16.96
C CYS A 416 13.20 -16.57 18.16
N ASP A 417 14.48 -16.50 18.49
CA ASP A 417 14.95 -15.60 19.52
C ASP A 417 14.87 -14.16 18.98
N PRO A 418 14.05 -13.28 19.58
CA PRO A 418 13.88 -11.91 19.09
C PRO A 418 15.18 -11.10 19.17
N GLU A 419 16.03 -11.35 20.18
CA GLU A 419 17.32 -10.67 20.32
C GLU A 419 18.24 -11.02 19.14
N THR A 420 18.39 -12.32 18.84
CA THR A 420 19.13 -12.77 17.67
C THR A 420 18.55 -12.21 16.37
N PHE A 421 17.22 -12.15 16.24
CA PHE A 421 16.56 -11.57 15.05
C PHE A 421 16.93 -10.11 14.84
N PHE A 422 16.83 -9.27 15.88
CA PHE A 422 17.17 -7.85 15.78
C PHE A 422 18.67 -7.63 15.63
N ALA A 423 19.52 -8.44 16.26
CA ALA A 423 20.97 -8.40 16.06
C ALA A 423 21.37 -8.75 14.61
N ASP A 424 20.75 -9.78 14.03
CA ASP A 424 20.95 -10.16 12.63
C ASP A 424 20.48 -9.02 11.68
N LEU A 425 19.32 -8.43 11.97
CA LEU A 425 18.78 -7.32 11.18
C LEU A 425 19.67 -6.07 11.26
N LEU A 426 20.15 -5.72 12.46
CA LEU A 426 21.07 -4.61 12.68
C LEU A 426 22.38 -4.79 11.92
N TYR A 427 22.96 -5.99 11.98
CA TYR A 427 24.14 -6.33 11.19
C TYR A 427 23.90 -6.16 9.68
N GLN A 428 22.75 -6.59 9.17
CA GLN A 428 22.39 -6.43 7.75
C GLN A 428 22.15 -4.95 7.38
N VAL A 429 21.57 -4.14 8.26
CA VAL A 429 21.44 -2.69 8.06
C VAL A 429 22.83 -2.06 7.90
N TYR A 430 23.76 -2.30 8.82
CA TYR A 430 25.12 -1.77 8.71
C TYR A 430 25.85 -2.24 7.45
N LYS A 431 25.56 -3.46 6.99
CA LYS A 431 26.12 -4.01 5.76
C LYS A 431 25.59 -3.33 4.50
N TYR A 432 24.30 -3.00 4.45
CA TYR A 432 23.62 -2.54 3.22
C TYR A 432 23.25 -1.06 3.20
N GLN A 433 23.37 -0.32 4.30
CA GLN A 433 23.00 1.11 4.37
C GLN A 433 23.79 2.01 3.40
N ASN A 434 25.01 1.62 3.05
CA ASN A 434 25.84 2.37 2.10
C ASN A 434 25.58 2.00 0.62
N GLU A 435 24.73 1.00 0.36
CA GLU A 435 24.41 0.54 -1.01
C GLU A 435 23.30 1.37 -1.66
N GLY A 436 22.47 2.05 -0.87
CA GLY A 436 21.30 2.82 -1.33
C GLY A 436 20.36 3.19 -0.19
N THR A 437 19.27 3.88 -0.50
CA THR A 437 18.26 4.26 0.50
C THR A 437 17.58 3.01 1.05
N VAL A 438 17.67 2.81 2.36
CA VAL A 438 17.10 1.64 3.03
C VAL A 438 15.62 1.87 3.36
N CYS A 439 14.80 0.86 3.11
CA CYS A 439 13.42 0.80 3.61
C CYS A 439 13.11 -0.62 4.08
N ILE A 440 12.68 -0.75 5.33
CA ILE A 440 12.36 -2.04 5.96
C ILE A 440 10.86 -2.08 6.20
N SER A 441 10.22 -3.20 5.90
CA SER A 441 8.79 -3.39 6.13
C SER A 441 8.47 -4.80 6.59
N GLY A 442 7.31 -5.00 7.19
CA GLY A 442 6.80 -6.34 7.49
C GLY A 442 6.14 -6.45 8.85
N ASP A 443 5.82 -7.67 9.24
CA ASP A 443 5.17 -8.00 10.51
C ASP A 443 6.23 -8.36 11.55
N PHE A 444 6.46 -7.43 12.46
CA PHE A 444 7.42 -7.61 13.55
C PHE A 444 6.79 -8.31 14.75
N ASN A 445 5.46 -8.49 14.80
CA ASN A 445 4.74 -8.90 16.00
C ASN A 445 5.18 -8.13 17.26
N SER A 446 5.70 -6.91 17.09
CA SER A 446 6.20 -6.00 18.11
C SER A 446 5.16 -4.92 18.35
N ARG A 447 4.79 -4.64 19.59
CA ARG A 447 3.86 -3.58 19.97
C ARG A 447 4.65 -2.57 20.79
N ILE A 448 4.88 -1.39 20.22
CA ILE A 448 5.80 -0.38 20.78
C ILE A 448 5.08 0.70 21.62
N GLY A 449 3.75 0.67 21.71
CA GLY A 449 2.95 1.65 22.44
C GLY A 449 3.45 3.10 22.31
N TYR A 450 3.72 3.70 23.47
CA TYR A 450 4.22 5.06 23.62
C TYR A 450 5.75 5.17 23.61
N ASN A 451 6.48 4.05 23.52
CA ASN A 451 7.93 4.08 23.47
C ASN A 451 8.41 4.91 22.27
N THR A 452 9.36 5.80 22.52
CA THR A 452 9.96 6.69 21.53
C THR A 452 10.99 5.92 20.70
N ASP A 453 10.84 5.97 19.38
CA ASP A 453 11.72 5.32 18.40
C ASP A 453 12.90 6.21 17.96
N PHE A 454 13.26 7.19 18.79
CA PHE A 454 14.32 8.17 18.56
C PHE A 454 14.73 8.81 19.90
N ILE A 455 15.84 9.54 19.92
CA ILE A 455 16.34 10.24 21.10
C ILE A 455 15.75 11.65 21.14
N GLU A 456 14.84 11.89 22.08
CA GLU A 456 14.20 13.20 22.26
C GLU A 456 15.23 14.32 22.50
N GLY A 457 15.04 15.45 21.80
CA GLY A 457 15.92 16.62 21.90
C GLY A 457 17.23 16.51 21.12
N VAL A 458 17.61 15.30 20.67
CA VAL A 458 18.74 15.08 19.75
C VAL A 458 18.21 14.99 18.32
N ASP A 459 17.25 14.09 18.10
CA ASP A 459 16.73 13.81 16.77
C ASP A 459 15.52 14.70 16.45
N ARG A 460 15.42 15.15 15.20
CA ARG A 460 14.33 16.02 14.72
C ARG A 460 13.25 15.21 14.02
N ILE A 461 12.64 14.29 14.78
CA ILE A 461 11.68 13.30 14.26
C ILE A 461 10.24 13.68 14.65
N PRO A 462 9.29 13.75 13.71
CA PRO A 462 7.93 14.28 13.97
C PRO A 462 6.97 13.55 14.92
N SER A 463 7.30 12.96 16.07
CA SER A 463 6.29 12.27 16.95
C SER A 463 5.35 11.25 16.25
N ARG A 464 4.61 10.44 17.01
CA ARG A 464 3.64 9.48 16.45
C ARG A 464 2.27 9.71 17.03
N GLU A 465 1.23 9.59 16.22
CA GLU A 465 -0.12 9.36 16.70
C GLU A 465 -0.25 7.88 17.11
N VAL A 466 -0.27 7.63 18.41
CA VAL A 466 -0.29 6.27 18.97
C VAL A 466 -1.73 5.77 19.13
N ILE A 467 -2.12 4.78 18.34
CA ILE A 467 -3.45 4.12 18.40
C ILE A 467 -3.44 2.76 19.09
N ASP A 468 -2.30 2.05 19.07
CA ASP A 468 -2.08 0.84 19.86
C ASP A 468 -1.17 1.21 21.04
N LYS A 469 -1.75 1.22 22.23
CA LYS A 469 -1.09 1.66 23.48
C LYS A 469 -0.41 0.51 24.23
N THR A 470 -0.44 -0.70 23.69
CA THR A 470 0.17 -1.84 24.37
C THR A 470 1.65 -1.91 24.03
N GLU A 471 2.44 -2.19 25.05
CA GLU A 471 3.86 -2.50 24.97
C GLU A 471 4.09 -3.95 25.38
N HIS A 472 5.13 -4.55 24.84
CA HIS A 472 5.64 -5.85 25.28
C HIS A 472 7.11 -5.99 24.90
N HIS A 473 7.74 -7.07 25.37
CA HIS A 473 9.19 -7.27 25.27
C HIS A 473 9.74 -7.20 23.83
N TYR A 474 9.02 -7.72 22.82
CA TYR A 474 9.48 -7.59 21.43
C TYR A 474 9.39 -6.14 20.93
N GLY A 475 8.48 -5.35 21.49
CA GLY A 475 8.39 -3.92 21.27
C GLY A 475 9.60 -3.17 21.81
N ASP A 476 10.07 -3.53 23.01
CA ASP A 476 11.26 -2.92 23.62
C ASP A 476 12.50 -3.17 22.76
N LEU A 477 12.76 -4.45 22.40
CA LEU A 477 13.88 -4.81 21.52
C LEU A 477 13.79 -4.16 20.14
N PHE A 478 12.57 -3.98 19.61
CA PHE A 478 12.39 -3.30 18.33
C PHE A 478 12.73 -1.81 18.44
N VAL A 479 12.33 -1.15 19.53
CA VAL A 479 12.68 0.25 19.79
C VAL A 479 14.19 0.42 19.96
N ASP A 480 14.86 -0.47 20.70
CA ASP A 480 16.32 -0.46 20.84
C ASP A 480 17.00 -0.56 19.46
N PHE A 481 16.55 -1.50 18.62
CA PHE A 481 17.04 -1.60 17.23
C PHE A 481 16.85 -0.30 16.44
N LEU A 482 15.70 0.36 16.55
CA LEU A 482 15.41 1.60 15.83
C LEU A 482 16.35 2.73 16.27
N VAL A 483 16.55 2.88 17.58
CA VAL A 483 17.45 3.89 18.15
C VAL A 483 18.91 3.60 17.75
N ASP A 484 19.38 2.36 17.90
CA ASP A 484 20.77 1.97 17.60
C ASP A 484 21.12 2.11 16.11
N SER A 485 20.12 2.04 15.23
CA SER A 485 20.31 2.18 13.78
C SER A 485 20.05 3.58 13.24
N ASN A 486 19.55 4.52 14.04
CA ASN A 486 18.99 5.82 13.58
C ASN A 486 17.84 5.65 12.56
N PHE A 487 16.97 4.69 12.84
CA PHE A 487 15.75 4.44 12.08
C PHE A 487 14.52 4.86 12.88
N CYS A 488 13.39 5.01 12.21
CA CYS A 488 12.11 5.28 12.87
C CYS A 488 10.97 4.62 12.09
N VAL A 489 9.83 4.42 12.75
CA VAL A 489 8.62 3.94 12.08
C VAL A 489 7.85 5.08 11.43
N LEU A 490 7.25 4.80 10.27
CA LEU A 490 6.35 5.74 9.58
C LEU A 490 4.92 5.70 10.15
N ASN A 491 4.54 4.59 10.78
CA ASN A 491 3.20 4.38 11.32
C ASN A 491 2.80 5.48 12.31
N GLY A 492 1.74 6.23 11.96
CA GLY A 492 1.22 7.33 12.77
C GLY A 492 2.04 8.61 12.71
N ARG A 493 3.04 8.72 11.81
CA ARG A 493 3.90 9.91 11.69
C ARG A 493 3.63 10.73 10.43
N ILE A 494 3.35 10.06 9.32
CA ILE A 494 3.13 10.68 8.00
C ILE A 494 1.76 10.26 7.48
N GLY A 495 1.09 11.18 6.78
CA GLY A 495 -0.24 10.96 6.22
C GLY A 495 -1.36 11.11 7.26
N ASN A 496 -2.61 11.02 6.78
CA ASN A 496 -3.83 11.19 7.60
C ASN A 496 -4.53 9.87 7.93
N GLU A 497 -3.98 8.73 7.48
CA GLU A 497 -4.64 7.42 7.55
C GLU A 497 -3.86 6.45 8.44
N ASN A 498 -3.94 6.68 9.74
CA ASN A 498 -3.40 5.82 10.77
C ASN A 498 -4.45 4.80 11.25
N ASN A 499 -4.13 3.51 11.23
CA ASN A 499 -5.09 2.44 11.60
C ASN A 499 -4.38 1.19 12.11
N TYR A 500 -5.14 0.27 12.71
CA TYR A 500 -4.64 -1.03 13.12
C TYR A 500 -4.23 -1.86 11.90
N THR A 501 -3.01 -2.40 11.95
CA THR A 501 -2.47 -3.23 10.87
C THR A 501 -2.89 -4.70 11.00
N CYS A 502 -3.19 -5.15 12.22
CA CYS A 502 -3.79 -6.45 12.48
C CYS A 502 -5.16 -6.33 13.17
N VAL A 503 -6.18 -6.99 12.59
CA VAL A 503 -7.55 -7.06 13.14
C VAL A 503 -8.01 -8.51 13.18
N SER A 504 -8.30 -9.01 14.38
CA SER A 504 -8.76 -10.39 14.59
C SER A 504 -9.95 -10.45 15.54
N LYS A 505 -10.51 -11.65 15.74
CA LYS A 505 -11.54 -11.89 16.77
C LYS A 505 -11.03 -11.67 18.20
N LYS A 506 -9.71 -11.71 18.41
CA LYS A 506 -9.08 -11.56 19.72
C LYS A 506 -8.75 -10.10 20.07
N GLY A 507 -8.84 -9.19 19.10
CA GLY A 507 -8.47 -7.79 19.28
C GLY A 507 -7.82 -7.21 18.04
N LYS A 508 -7.25 -6.02 18.22
CA LYS A 508 -6.55 -5.27 17.18
C LYS A 508 -5.16 -4.88 17.69
N SER A 509 -4.20 -4.81 16.80
CA SER A 509 -2.84 -4.39 17.13
C SER A 509 -2.18 -3.67 15.97
N VAL A 510 -1.15 -2.87 16.27
CA VAL A 510 -0.19 -2.38 15.28
C VAL A 510 1.05 -3.24 15.45
N VAL A 511 1.35 -4.07 14.45
CA VAL A 511 2.47 -5.02 14.43
C VAL A 511 3.19 -5.03 13.09
N ASP A 512 2.50 -4.66 12.01
CA ASP A 512 3.12 -4.36 10.73
C ASP A 512 3.66 -2.92 10.70
N TYR A 513 4.94 -2.76 10.38
CA TYR A 513 5.60 -1.46 10.33
C TYR A 513 6.28 -1.22 8.98
N VAL A 514 6.39 0.05 8.62
CA VAL A 514 7.38 0.53 7.63
C VAL A 514 8.37 1.40 8.37
N VAL A 515 9.66 1.13 8.15
CA VAL A 515 10.79 1.70 8.87
C VAL A 515 11.75 2.31 7.86
N VAL A 516 12.21 3.53 8.15
CA VAL A 516 13.16 4.27 7.31
C VAL A 516 14.24 4.93 8.16
N PRO A 517 15.43 5.22 7.59
CA PRO A 517 16.42 6.09 8.22
C PRO A 517 15.81 7.46 8.54
N HIS A 518 16.27 8.08 9.62
CA HIS A 518 15.81 9.43 10.02
C HIS A 518 15.94 10.45 8.88
N GLU A 519 17.04 10.42 8.13
CA GLU A 519 17.27 11.33 7.01
C GLU A 519 16.33 11.11 5.81
N SER A 520 15.65 9.97 5.74
CA SER A 520 14.74 9.63 4.65
C SER A 520 13.31 10.12 4.88
N ILE A 521 12.96 10.57 6.10
CA ILE A 521 11.62 11.09 6.43
C ILE A 521 11.17 12.20 5.47
N PRO A 522 11.99 13.22 5.14
CA PRO A 522 11.55 14.32 4.26
C PRO A 522 11.21 13.87 2.83
N SER A 523 11.69 12.69 2.41
CA SER A 523 11.42 12.13 1.09
C SER A 523 10.12 11.33 1.03
N VAL A 524 9.48 11.05 2.17
CA VAL A 524 8.21 10.30 2.22
C VAL A 524 7.05 11.27 2.01
N SER A 525 6.37 11.15 0.87
CA SER A 525 5.24 12.03 0.53
C SER A 525 3.94 11.68 1.27
N ASP A 526 3.70 10.39 1.54
CA ASP A 526 2.46 9.90 2.14
C ASP A 526 2.67 8.52 2.76
N PHE A 527 1.87 8.18 3.78
CA PHE A 527 1.82 6.86 4.40
C PHE A 527 0.38 6.53 4.80
N LYS A 528 -0.05 5.29 4.52
CA LYS A 528 -1.44 4.86 4.70
C LYS A 528 -1.53 3.43 5.20
N VAL A 529 -2.44 3.19 6.15
CA VAL A 529 -2.81 1.85 6.59
C VAL A 529 -4.17 1.43 6.02
N ASN A 530 -4.14 0.54 5.02
CA ASN A 530 -5.34 -0.01 4.40
C ASN A 530 -5.84 -1.27 5.12
N THR A 531 -6.68 -1.12 6.13
CA THR A 531 -7.26 -2.27 6.85
C THR A 531 -8.33 -2.98 6.00
N ILE A 532 -8.02 -4.20 5.54
CA ILE A 532 -8.96 -5.03 4.78
C ILE A 532 -9.81 -5.88 5.74
N TYR A 533 -11.06 -5.48 5.95
CA TYR A 533 -12.01 -6.25 6.74
C TYR A 533 -12.48 -7.51 5.99
N ILE A 534 -11.77 -8.61 6.17
CA ILE A 534 -12.27 -9.92 5.77
C ILE A 534 -13.31 -10.33 6.82
N ARG A 535 -14.59 -10.06 6.56
CA ARG A 535 -15.68 -10.52 7.45
C ARG A 535 -15.51 -12.02 7.69
N PRO A 536 -15.19 -12.44 8.92
CA PRO A 536 -15.13 -13.85 9.23
C PRO A 536 -16.57 -14.37 9.28
N ASP A 537 -16.90 -15.31 8.41
CA ASP A 537 -18.14 -16.07 8.49
C ASP A 537 -18.29 -16.76 9.87
#